data_AF-A0A1E5JKT3-F1
#
_entry.id   AF-A0A1E5JKT3-F1
#
_cell.length_a   1.000
_cell.length_b   1.000
_cell.length_c   1.000
_cell.angle_alpha   90.00
_cell.angle_beta   90.00
_cell.angle_gamma   90.00
#
_symmetry.space_group_name_H-M   'P 1'
#
loop_
_entity.id
_entity.type
_entity.pdbx_description
1 polymer ?
#
loop_
_entity_poly.entity_id
_entity_poly.type
_entity_poly.pdbx_seq_one_letter_code
_entity_poly.pdbx_strand_id
1 'polypeptide(L)'
;MDLSSTYRSLVKKYFPNAMIVADRFHVIRLIQHQCMMTCRELSTEIKNNRGILALLRTRPDNLSNEKKVKRDAFLTENPAIEAIYQFQQQLHSLLMKRR
;
A
#
# COMPACT_ATOMS: atom_id res chain seq x y z
N MET A 1 -15.52 -4.03 -7.20
CA MET A 1 -15.62 -3.06 -8.29
C MET A 1 -14.61 -1.94 -8.11
N ASP A 2 -14.28 -1.21 -9.18
CA ASP A 2 -13.45 0.00 -9.12
C ASP A 2 -14.12 1.09 -8.26
N LEU A 3 -13.31 1.95 -7.65
CA LEU A 3 -13.75 2.98 -6.71
C LEU A 3 -14.10 4.30 -7.40
N SER A 4 -14.01 4.41 -8.72
CA SER A 4 -14.37 5.63 -9.44
C SER A 4 -15.83 6.06 -9.21
N SER A 5 -16.03 7.37 -9.04
CA SER A 5 -17.34 7.97 -8.79
C SER A 5 -18.27 7.81 -10.00
N THR A 6 -17.73 7.95 -11.21
CA THR A 6 -18.44 7.76 -12.48
C THR A 6 -18.99 6.34 -12.62
N TYR A 7 -18.17 5.33 -12.36
CA TYR A 7 -18.59 3.93 -12.41
C TYR A 7 -19.67 3.63 -11.37
N ARG A 8 -19.51 4.12 -10.13
CA ARG A 8 -20.53 3.96 -9.08
C ARG A 8 -21.86 4.63 -9.42
N SER A 9 -21.84 5.83 -10.00
CA SER A 9 -23.06 6.52 -10.43
C SER A 9 -23.78 5.76 -11.54
N LEU A 10 -23.04 5.15 -12.47
CA LEU A 10 -23.59 4.34 -13.55
C LEU A 10 -24.24 3.06 -13.01
N VAL A 11 -23.57 2.34 -12.11
CA VAL A 11 -24.12 1.13 -11.48
C VAL A 11 -25.39 1.45 -10.68
N LYS A 12 -25.40 2.54 -9.90
CA LYS A 12 -26.61 2.96 -9.17
C LYS A 12 -27.78 3.29 -10.09
N LYS A 13 -27.51 3.89 -11.25
CA LYS A 13 -28.54 4.28 -12.23
C LYS A 13 -29.17 3.07 -12.91
N TYR A 14 -28.36 2.12 -13.37
CA TYR A 14 -28.84 1.00 -14.18
C TYR A 14 -29.12 -0.28 -13.36
N PHE A 15 -28.55 -0.41 -12.17
CA PHE A 15 -28.70 -1.56 -11.29
C PHE A 15 -28.97 -1.11 -9.83
N PRO A 16 -30.12 -0.47 -9.54
CA PRO A 16 -30.39 0.16 -8.24
C PRO A 16 -30.41 -0.84 -7.06
N ASN A 17 -30.71 -2.11 -7.34
CA ASN A 17 -30.76 -3.17 -6.33
C ASN A 17 -29.44 -3.95 -6.20
N ALA A 18 -28.41 -3.63 -7.00
CA ALA A 18 -27.14 -4.33 -6.95
C ALA A 18 -26.34 -3.92 -5.71
N MET A 19 -25.83 -4.92 -4.99
CA MET A 19 -24.90 -4.68 -3.88
C MET A 19 -23.55 -4.22 -4.43
N ILE A 20 -23.18 -2.98 -4.15
CA ILE A 20 -21.90 -2.41 -4.59
C ILE A 20 -20.81 -2.80 -3.58
N VAL A 21 -19.91 -3.68 -3.99
CA VAL A 21 -18.77 -4.12 -3.17
C VAL A 21 -17.47 -3.61 -3.77
N ALA A 22 -16.62 -3.00 -2.94
CA ALA A 22 -15.27 -2.61 -3.33
C ALA A 22 -14.43 -3.85 -3.61
N ASP A 23 -13.73 -3.87 -4.73
CA ASP A 23 -12.80 -4.97 -5.01
C ASP A 23 -11.53 -4.81 -4.16
N ARG A 24 -11.10 -5.92 -3.55
CA ARG A 24 -9.96 -5.92 -2.61
C ARG A 24 -8.66 -5.42 -3.24
N PHE A 25 -8.41 -5.70 -4.52
CA PHE A 25 -7.19 -5.24 -5.18
C PHE A 25 -7.17 -3.70 -5.26
N HIS A 26 -8.32 -3.08 -5.51
CA HIS A 26 -8.43 -1.63 -5.57
C HIS A 26 -8.17 -0.98 -4.21
N VAL A 27 -8.67 -1.59 -3.12
CA VAL A 27 -8.43 -1.12 -1.75
C VAL A 27 -6.95 -1.21 -1.39
N ILE A 28 -6.32 -2.36 -1.66
CA ILE A 28 -4.88 -2.56 -1.37
C ILE A 28 -4.01 -1.59 -2.18
N ARG A 29 -4.32 -1.40 -3.46
CA ARG A 29 -3.60 -0.47 -4.32
C ARG A 29 -3.72 0.97 -3.81
N LEU A 30 -4.90 1.37 -3.34
CA LEU A 30 -5.14 2.70 -2.78
C LEU A 30 -4.32 2.94 -1.50
N ILE A 31 -4.33 1.98 -0.57
CA ILE A 31 -3.54 2.03 0.66
C ILE A 31 -2.05 2.14 0.35
N GLN A 32 -1.55 1.26 -0.53
CA GLN A 32 -0.14 1.26 -0.92
C GLN A 32 0.26 2.60 -1.55
N HIS A 33 -0.60 3.19 -2.39
CA HIS A 33 -0.36 4.51 -2.96
C HIS A 33 -0.25 5.58 -1.86
N GLN A 34 -1.21 5.62 -0.93
CA GLN A 34 -1.21 6.64 0.12
C GLN A 34 0.00 6.51 1.04
N CYS A 35 0.33 5.31 1.51
CA CYS A 35 1.53 5.08 2.33
C CYS A 35 2.80 5.55 1.61
N MET A 36 2.93 5.27 0.31
CA MET A 36 4.10 5.70 -0.47
C MET A 36 4.16 7.21 -0.69
N MET A 37 3.02 7.90 -0.82
CA MET A 37 3.00 9.36 -0.86
C MET A 37 3.46 9.94 0.47
N THR A 38 2.91 9.45 1.59
CA THR A 38 3.30 9.91 2.93
C THR A 38 4.78 9.67 3.21
N CYS A 39 5.34 8.50 2.86
CA CYS A 39 6.78 8.26 3.00
C CYS A 39 7.64 9.25 2.19
N ARG A 40 7.19 9.66 0.99
CA ARG A 40 7.90 10.66 0.17
C ARG A 40 7.81 12.08 0.73
N GLU A 41 6.73 12.40 1.43
CA GLU A 41 6.55 13.69 2.09
C GLU A 41 7.40 13.80 3.36
N LEU A 42 7.59 12.68 4.08
CA LEU A 42 8.35 12.64 5.32
C LEU A 42 9.87 12.64 5.13
N SER A 43 10.38 12.17 3.99
CA SER A 43 11.82 12.14 3.73
C SER A 43 12.16 12.46 2.27
N THR A 44 12.97 13.50 2.08
CA THR A 44 13.53 13.86 0.77
C THR A 44 14.54 12.83 0.28
N GLU A 45 15.20 12.06 1.16
CA GLU A 45 16.08 10.96 0.76
C GLU A 45 15.30 9.84 0.05
N ILE A 46 14.09 9.51 0.53
CA ILE A 46 13.20 8.53 -0.12
C ILE A 46 12.82 8.98 -1.52
N LYS A 47 12.56 10.29 -1.69
CA LYS A 47 12.13 10.85 -2.98
C LYS A 47 13.16 10.59 -4.08
N ASN A 48 14.46 10.63 -3.73
CA ASN A 48 15.55 10.45 -4.68
C ASN A 48 16.08 9.00 -4.73
N ASN A 49 15.81 8.18 -3.70
CA ASN A 49 16.30 6.81 -3.63
C ASN A 49 15.28 5.78 -4.14
N ARG A 50 15.27 5.56 -5.46
CA ARG A 50 14.41 4.55 -6.11
C ARG A 50 14.66 3.13 -5.61
N GLY A 51 15.87 2.82 -5.17
CA GLY A 51 16.23 1.52 -4.63
C GLY A 51 15.51 1.22 -3.32
N ILE A 52 15.55 2.17 -2.38
CA ILE A 52 14.82 2.06 -1.10
C ILE A 52 13.31 2.00 -1.34
N LEU A 53 12.77 2.84 -2.23
CA LEU A 53 11.35 2.78 -2.60
C LEU A 53 10.92 1.40 -3.13
N ALA A 54 11.77 0.74 -3.92
CA ALA A 54 11.51 -0.61 -4.38
C ALA A 54 11.46 -1.59 -3.20
N LEU A 55 12.42 -1.50 -2.26
CA LEU A 55 12.45 -2.35 -1.07
C LEU A 55 11.20 -2.19 -0.18
N LEU A 56 10.71 -0.96 -0.01
CA LEU A 56 9.49 -0.68 0.77
C LEU A 56 8.22 -1.20 0.09
N ARG A 57 8.18 -1.23 -1.24
CA ARG A 57 7.01 -1.71 -2.02
C ARG A 57 6.97 -3.22 -2.17
N THR A 58 8.11 -3.89 -2.17
CA THR A 58 8.18 -5.35 -2.31
C THR A 58 7.74 -6.02 -1.02
N ARG A 59 6.94 -7.09 -1.14
CA ARG A 59 6.56 -7.92 0.01
C ARG A 59 7.82 -8.49 0.69
N PRO A 60 7.86 -8.54 2.04
CA PRO A 60 8.97 -9.14 2.77
C PRO A 60 9.34 -10.55 2.26
N ASP A 61 8.34 -11.37 1.94
CA ASP A 61 8.52 -12.75 1.46
C ASP A 61 9.25 -12.84 0.11
N ASN A 62 9.20 -11.77 -0.69
CA ASN A 62 9.81 -11.70 -2.02
C ASN A 62 11.19 -11.04 -2.01
N LEU A 63 11.67 -10.60 -0.85
CA LEU A 63 12.99 -9.98 -0.70
C LEU A 63 14.05 -11.03 -0.33
N SER A 64 15.22 -10.94 -0.96
CA SER A 64 16.40 -11.67 -0.49
C SER A 64 16.83 -11.17 0.89
N ASN A 65 17.58 -11.99 1.63
CA ASN A 65 18.03 -11.65 2.98
C ASN A 65 18.85 -10.34 2.99
N GLU A 66 19.75 -10.14 2.03
CA GLU A 66 20.52 -8.90 1.88
C GLU A 66 19.62 -7.67 1.72
N LYS A 67 18.56 -7.79 0.91
CA LYS A 67 17.61 -6.71 0.69
C LYS A 67 16.74 -6.43 1.92
N LYS A 68 16.40 -7.46 2.71
CA LYS A 68 15.72 -7.29 4.00
C LYS A 68 16.59 -6.50 4.97
N VAL A 69 17.85 -6.90 5.13
CA VAL A 69 18.82 -6.19 6.00
C VAL A 69 18.94 -4.73 5.59
N LYS A 70 19.08 -4.43 4.28
CA LYS A 70 19.14 -3.05 3.79
C LYS A 70 17.89 -2.24 4.07
N ARG A 71 16.70 -2.85 3.92
CA ARG A 71 15.42 -2.22 4.27
C ARG A 71 15.35 -1.96 5.77
N ASP A 72 15.72 -2.92 6.61
CA ASP A 72 15.57 -2.84 8.06
C ASP A 72 16.55 -1.82 8.67
N ALA A 73 17.77 -1.72 8.14
CA ALA A 73 18.70 -0.64 8.46
C ALA A 73 18.09 0.74 8.16
N PHE A 74 17.52 0.90 6.96
CA PHE A 74 16.84 2.14 6.57
C PHE A 74 15.64 2.49 7.47
N LEU A 75 14.83 1.49 7.85
CA LEU A 75 13.67 1.70 8.73
C LEU A 75 14.11 2.10 10.14
N THR A 76 15.18 1.50 10.66
CA THR A 76 15.76 1.84 11.98
C THR A 76 16.22 3.31 12.03
N GLU A 77 16.79 3.81 10.93
CA GLU A 77 17.20 5.22 10.80
C GLU A 77 16.00 6.17 10.63
N ASN A 78 14.83 5.65 10.24
CA ASN A 78 13.65 6.42 9.88
C ASN A 78 12.38 5.92 10.59
N PRO A 79 12.24 6.12 11.92
CA PRO A 79 11.18 5.53 12.73
C PRO A 79 9.75 5.95 12.31
N ALA A 80 9.59 7.17 11.78
CA ALA A 80 8.29 7.61 11.24
C ALA A 80 7.87 6.80 10.01
N ILE A 81 8.82 6.46 9.14
CA ILE A 81 8.59 5.62 7.96
C ILE A 81 8.41 4.16 8.36
N GLU A 82 9.11 3.71 9.39
CA GLU A 82 8.90 2.38 9.99
C GLU A 82 7.46 2.18 10.46
N ALA A 83 6.91 3.14 11.22
CA ALA A 83 5.53 3.06 11.68
C ALA A 83 4.52 2.91 10.52
N ILE A 84 4.71 3.68 9.44
CA ILE A 84 3.87 3.61 8.23
C ILE A 84 4.04 2.24 7.54
N TYR A 85 5.27 1.77 7.41
CA TYR A 85 5.57 0.49 6.80
C TYR A 85 4.90 -0.66 7.55
N GLN A 86 5.03 -0.70 8.87
CA GLN A 86 4.44 -1.74 9.71
C GLN A 86 2.90 -1.71 9.63
N PHE A 87 2.30 -0.52 9.70
CA PHE A 87 0.86 -0.35 9.50
C PHE A 87 0.41 -0.92 8.15
N GLN A 88 1.13 -0.60 7.07
CA GLN A 88 0.82 -1.11 5.73
C GLN A 88 0.92 -2.65 5.67
N GLN A 89 1.95 -3.25 6.27
CA GLN A 89 2.11 -4.71 6.28
C GLN A 89 0.98 -5.41 7.05
N GLN A 90 0.62 -4.89 8.22
CA GLN A 90 -0.47 -5.42 9.03
C GLN A 90 -1.81 -5.34 8.29
N LEU A 91 -2.11 -4.19 7.70
CA LEU A 91 -3.34 -3.99 6.94
C LEU A 91 -3.40 -4.89 5.70
N HIS A 92 -2.28 -5.04 4.98
CA HIS A 92 -2.19 -5.96 3.85
C HIS A 92 -2.43 -7.42 4.30
N SER A 93 -1.85 -7.84 5.42
CA SER A 93 -2.07 -9.17 6.00
C SER A 93 -3.55 -9.39 6.32
N LEU A 94 -4.21 -8.43 6.97
CA LEU A 94 -5.64 -8.49 7.26
C LEU A 94 -6.51 -8.59 6.01
N LEU A 95 -6.20 -7.82 4.96
CA LEU A 95 -6.95 -7.85 3.70
C LEU A 95 -6.70 -9.15 2.91
N MET A 96 -5.54 -9.77 3.08
CA MET A 96 -5.20 -11.03 2.39
C MET A 96 -5.85 -12.26 3.03
N LYS A 97 -6.16 -12.24 4.33
CA LYS A 97 -6.88 -13.33 5.00
C LYS A 97 -8.22 -13.56 4.30
N ARG A 98 -8.41 -14.75 3.70
CA ARG A 98 -9.74 -15.21 3.28
C ARG A 98 -10.53 -15.58 4.52
N ARG A 99 -11.75 -15.08 4.62
CA ARG A 99 -12.78 -15.66 5.50
C ARG A 99 -13.28 -16.96 4.91
#